data_AF-A0A367L6W9-F1
#
_entry.id   AF-A0A367L6W9-F1
#
_cell.length_a   1.000
_cell.length_b   1.000
_cell.length_c   1.000
_cell.angle_alpha   90.00
_cell.angle_beta   90.00
_cell.angle_gamma   90.00
#
_symmetry.space_group_name_H-M   'P 1'
#
loop_
_entity.id
_entity.type
_entity.pdbx_description
1 polymer ?
#
loop_
_entity_poly.entity_id
_entity_poly.type
_entity_poly.pdbx_seq_one_letter_code
_entity_poly.pdbx_strand_id
1 'polypeptide(L)'
;MYKYWRLLLVIHSSSSSSSSSSSINQSSLCLLSHLIFLPSLSIMLNKLFAVSAVAASLQGVSAFTRTTGQIANRIGQSWVAGDACHPHGTWTIPSSDTIPPCLSEQLIAWQCHELYLGINQTSYTNCMSKGSWLQDGNGCIDCKHQQGVFDAPRANWWKGLQREALELMKKAPLIGSTWDLIQILMRQTPAPPEPASRPEYKKTLNVEDYYQNKPSVQGIGQVDDQTKTNPEVPIPRTQVRKRGEAAAAVDDGSYEDTVKVKCEDGSTVLFKEKLSAGGNIINIGPLA
;
A
#
# COMPACT_ATOMS: atom_id res chain seq x y z
N MET A 1 11.07 15.10 -22.12
CA MET A 1 10.33 15.54 -23.33
C MET A 1 8.84 15.39 -23.05
N TYR A 2 8.13 16.51 -22.86
CA TYR A 2 6.70 16.54 -22.57
C TYR A 2 5.90 16.65 -23.86
N LYS A 3 4.87 15.80 -24.04
CA LYS A 3 3.76 16.08 -24.97
C LYS A 3 2.43 15.61 -24.37
N TYR A 4 1.56 16.62 -24.20
CA TYR A 4 0.12 16.57 -23.98
C TYR A 4 -0.62 15.64 -24.93
N TRP A 5 -1.64 14.92 -24.46
CA TRP A 5 -2.86 14.64 -25.22
C TRP A 5 -4.11 14.68 -24.31
N ARG A 6 -5.17 15.29 -24.86
CA ARG A 6 -6.49 15.60 -24.29
C ARG A 6 -7.54 14.72 -25.01
N LEU A 7 -8.74 14.62 -24.41
CA LEU A 7 -10.03 14.10 -24.94
C LEU A 7 -10.16 12.55 -25.00
N LEU A 8 -11.31 11.92 -24.75
CA LEU A 8 -12.72 12.34 -24.84
C LEU A 8 -13.61 11.45 -23.94
N LEU A 9 -14.63 12.07 -23.35
CA LEU A 9 -15.77 11.44 -22.68
C LEU A 9 -16.63 10.65 -23.69
N VAL A 10 -17.07 9.44 -23.33
CA VAL A 10 -18.28 8.83 -23.91
C VAL A 10 -19.13 8.28 -22.76
N ILE A 11 -20.28 8.91 -22.56
CA ILE A 11 -21.36 8.48 -21.68
C ILE A 11 -22.20 7.48 -22.47
N HIS A 12 -22.45 6.28 -21.92
CA HIS A 12 -23.57 5.46 -22.32
C HIS A 12 -24.46 5.24 -21.10
N SER A 13 -25.60 5.93 -21.13
CA SER A 13 -26.76 5.64 -20.30
C SER A 13 -27.51 4.46 -20.92
N SER A 14 -27.88 3.47 -20.12
CA SER A 14 -28.95 2.55 -20.46
C SER A 14 -29.68 2.18 -19.19
N SER A 15 -30.85 2.78 -19.05
CA SER A 15 -31.92 2.43 -18.14
C SER A 15 -32.68 1.22 -18.69
N SER A 16 -33.00 0.26 -17.82
CA SER A 16 -34.17 -0.60 -17.98
C SER A 16 -34.60 -1.19 -16.64
N SER A 17 -35.78 -0.74 -16.26
CA SER A 17 -36.70 -1.25 -15.25
C SER A 17 -37.19 -2.67 -15.54
N SER A 18 -37.42 -3.49 -14.51
CA SER A 18 -38.74 -4.11 -14.27
C SER A 18 -38.74 -5.05 -13.06
N SER A 19 -39.76 -4.83 -12.22
CA SER A 19 -40.30 -5.62 -11.12
C SER A 19 -40.70 -7.06 -11.47
N SER A 20 -40.61 -7.97 -10.49
CA SER A 20 -41.73 -8.87 -10.14
C SER A 20 -41.44 -9.64 -8.85
N SER A 21 -42.37 -9.53 -7.92
CA SER A 21 -42.57 -10.27 -6.69
C SER A 21 -43.15 -11.66 -6.96
N SER A 22 -42.74 -12.66 -6.20
CA SER A 22 -43.51 -13.90 -6.00
C SER A 22 -43.13 -14.58 -4.69
N SER A 23 -44.08 -14.55 -3.76
CA SER A 23 -44.19 -15.30 -2.53
C SER A 23 -44.57 -16.76 -2.81
N ILE A 24 -43.84 -17.74 -2.25
CA ILE A 24 -44.35 -19.12 -2.12
C ILE A 24 -43.89 -19.74 -0.79
N ASN A 25 -44.91 -19.99 0.04
CA ASN A 25 -45.17 -21.10 0.96
C ASN A 25 -44.08 -21.65 1.90
N GLN A 26 -44.36 -21.44 3.19
CA GLN A 26 -44.09 -22.37 4.27
C GLN A 26 -44.61 -23.78 3.93
N SER A 27 -43.81 -24.81 4.20
CA SER A 27 -44.30 -26.14 4.54
C SER A 27 -43.27 -26.86 5.39
N SER A 28 -43.70 -27.17 6.61
CA SER A 28 -43.06 -28.08 7.56
C SER A 28 -42.68 -29.41 6.94
N LEU A 29 -41.53 -29.96 7.34
CA LEU A 29 -41.32 -31.39 7.45
C LEU A 29 -40.34 -31.68 8.59
N CYS A 30 -40.89 -32.17 9.69
CA CYS A 30 -40.18 -32.96 10.68
C CYS A 30 -39.60 -34.21 9.99
N LEU A 31 -38.32 -34.51 10.23
CA LEU A 31 -37.82 -35.87 10.10
C LEU A 31 -36.65 -36.12 11.05
N LEU A 32 -37.01 -36.92 12.06
CA LEU A 32 -36.27 -37.95 12.78
C LEU A 32 -34.76 -37.78 13.02
N SER A 33 -34.49 -37.63 14.31
CA SER A 33 -33.32 -38.08 15.06
C SER A 33 -32.85 -39.48 14.66
N HIS A 34 -31.66 -39.61 14.08
CA HIS A 34 -30.80 -40.80 14.21
C HIS A 34 -29.38 -40.35 14.58
N LEU A 35 -29.11 -40.31 15.88
CA LEU A 35 -27.78 -40.15 16.46
C LEU A 35 -27.06 -41.50 16.35
N ILE A 36 -26.29 -41.69 15.28
CA ILE A 36 -25.26 -42.73 15.20
C ILE A 36 -23.94 -42.08 15.63
N PHE A 37 -23.49 -42.42 16.84
CA PHE A 37 -22.19 -42.02 17.37
C PHE A 37 -21.09 -42.76 16.60
N LEU A 38 -20.46 -42.09 15.63
CA LEU A 38 -19.21 -42.54 15.00
C LEU A 38 -18.02 -41.84 15.67
N PRO A 39 -17.09 -42.57 16.32
CA PRO A 39 -15.99 -41.99 17.10
C PRO A 39 -14.82 -41.47 16.24
N SER A 40 -15.03 -41.14 14.96
CA SER A 40 -13.96 -40.74 14.03
C SER A 40 -14.09 -39.32 13.48
N LEU A 41 -15.10 -38.55 13.92
CA LEU A 41 -15.42 -37.21 13.39
C LEU A 41 -14.71 -36.05 14.13
N SER A 42 -13.79 -36.33 15.06
CA SER A 42 -13.12 -35.27 15.84
C SER A 42 -11.88 -34.69 15.16
N ILE A 43 -11.35 -35.33 14.10
CA ILE A 43 -10.10 -34.87 13.44
C ILE A 43 -10.39 -33.92 12.25
N MET A 44 -11.56 -34.02 11.61
CA MET A 44 -11.92 -33.14 10.48
C MET A 44 -12.60 -31.81 10.89
N LEU A 45 -13.19 -31.72 12.09
CA LEU A 45 -13.87 -30.49 12.53
C LEU A 45 -12.88 -29.33 12.79
N ASN A 46 -11.66 -29.62 13.23
CA ASN A 46 -10.66 -28.59 13.54
C ASN A 46 -10.16 -27.81 12.30
N LYS A 47 -10.34 -28.36 11.08
CA LYS A 47 -9.96 -27.66 9.84
C LYS A 47 -11.04 -26.70 9.33
N LEU A 48 -12.30 -26.86 9.75
CA LEU A 48 -13.41 -26.01 9.32
C LEU A 48 -13.47 -24.67 10.08
N PHE A 49 -13.06 -24.64 11.36
CA PHE A 49 -13.05 -23.39 12.15
C PHE A 49 -11.99 -22.37 11.70
N ALA A 50 -10.90 -22.82 11.07
CA ALA A 50 -9.84 -21.93 10.58
C ALA A 50 -10.27 -21.10 9.34
N VAL A 51 -11.23 -21.59 8.55
CA VAL A 51 -11.69 -20.91 7.32
C VAL A 51 -12.74 -19.83 7.63
N SER A 52 -13.58 -20.03 8.65
CA SER A 52 -14.60 -19.06 9.05
C SER A 52 -14.04 -17.77 9.68
N ALA A 53 -12.91 -17.85 10.39
CA ALA A 53 -12.30 -16.67 11.02
C ALA A 53 -11.72 -15.69 9.98
N VAL A 54 -11.23 -16.19 8.83
CA VAL A 54 -10.70 -15.37 7.74
C VAL A 54 -11.82 -14.69 6.96
N ALA A 55 -12.98 -15.34 6.80
CA ALA A 55 -14.13 -14.73 6.13
C ALA A 55 -14.76 -13.60 6.98
N ALA A 56 -14.76 -13.72 8.31
CA ALA A 56 -15.30 -12.70 9.21
C ALA A 56 -14.43 -11.43 9.28
N SER A 57 -13.10 -11.56 9.19
CA SER A 57 -12.18 -10.40 9.18
C SER A 57 -12.26 -9.57 7.90
N LEU A 58 -12.91 -10.09 6.85
CA LEU A 58 -13.09 -9.41 5.56
C LEU A 58 -14.41 -8.64 5.43
N GLN A 59 -15.32 -8.70 6.42
CA GLN A 59 -16.69 -8.18 6.33
C GLN A 59 -16.84 -6.64 6.26
N GLY A 60 -15.76 -5.88 6.06
CA GLY A 60 -15.80 -4.42 5.95
C GLY A 60 -14.89 -3.80 4.89
N VAL A 61 -14.08 -4.58 4.18
CA VAL A 61 -13.14 -4.04 3.18
C VAL A 61 -13.75 -4.18 1.79
N SER A 62 -14.17 -3.06 1.20
CA SER A 62 -14.59 -3.04 -0.20
C SER A 62 -13.45 -3.51 -1.10
N ALA A 63 -13.76 -4.41 -2.02
CA ALA A 63 -12.82 -4.88 -3.03
C ALA A 63 -12.25 -3.69 -3.82
N PHE A 64 -10.92 -3.66 -3.99
CA PHE A 64 -10.21 -2.63 -4.72
C PHE A 64 -9.53 -3.24 -5.94
N THR A 65 -10.04 -2.89 -7.11
CA THR A 65 -9.63 -3.49 -8.39
C THR A 65 -8.91 -2.48 -9.28
N ARG A 66 -7.77 -2.88 -9.85
CA ARG A 66 -7.06 -2.13 -10.91
C ARG A 66 -6.47 -3.08 -11.95
N THR A 67 -6.29 -2.56 -13.15
CA THR A 67 -5.52 -3.22 -14.21
C THR A 67 -4.02 -2.98 -14.04
N THR A 68 -3.19 -3.87 -14.59
CA THR A 68 -1.74 -3.66 -14.67
C THR A 68 -1.38 -2.31 -15.30
N GLY A 69 -2.10 -1.89 -16.35
CA GLY A 69 -1.88 -0.60 -17.01
C GLY A 69 -2.15 0.59 -16.10
N GLN A 70 -3.24 0.55 -15.31
CA GLN A 70 -3.52 1.59 -14.31
C GLN A 70 -2.44 1.65 -13.23
N ILE A 71 -1.96 0.48 -12.76
CA ILE A 71 -0.87 0.40 -11.78
C ILE A 71 0.44 0.97 -12.35
N ALA A 72 0.82 0.57 -13.57
CA ALA A 72 2.03 1.04 -14.23
C ALA A 72 2.00 2.55 -14.49
N ASN A 73 0.84 3.09 -14.86
CA ASN A 73 0.63 4.53 -15.01
C ASN A 73 0.78 5.29 -13.69
N ARG A 74 0.27 4.74 -12.58
CA ARG A 74 0.41 5.35 -11.23
C ARG A 74 1.88 5.57 -10.86
N ILE A 75 2.75 4.61 -11.17
CA ILE A 75 4.17 4.69 -10.84
C ILE A 75 5.03 5.37 -11.92
N GLY A 76 4.43 5.83 -13.01
CA GLY A 76 5.15 6.45 -14.12
C GLY A 76 6.08 5.49 -14.88
N GLN A 77 5.82 4.19 -14.83
CA GLN A 77 6.65 3.15 -15.44
C GLN A 77 5.81 2.25 -16.37
N SER A 78 5.11 2.84 -17.36
CA SER A 78 4.27 2.08 -18.29
C SER A 78 5.00 0.93 -19.02
N TRP A 79 6.33 1.01 -19.13
CA TRP A 79 7.19 0.02 -19.76
C TRP A 79 7.37 -1.28 -18.97
N VAL A 80 7.03 -1.32 -17.66
CA VAL A 80 7.13 -2.56 -16.87
C VAL A 80 5.94 -3.50 -17.10
N ALA A 81 4.84 -2.99 -17.66
CA ALA A 81 3.65 -3.79 -17.90
C ALA A 81 3.93 -4.92 -18.90
N GLY A 82 3.63 -6.15 -18.49
CA GLY A 82 3.81 -7.36 -19.30
C GLY A 82 5.09 -8.14 -18.97
N ASP A 83 5.94 -7.65 -18.07
CA ASP A 83 7.04 -8.46 -17.54
C ASP A 83 6.56 -9.54 -16.56
N ALA A 84 7.46 -10.45 -16.17
CA ALA A 84 7.11 -11.54 -15.26
C ALA A 84 6.70 -11.09 -13.85
N CYS A 85 7.12 -9.90 -13.41
CA CYS A 85 6.75 -9.32 -12.12
C CYS A 85 5.47 -8.49 -12.19
N HIS A 86 5.11 -8.00 -13.38
CA HIS A 86 3.97 -7.15 -13.67
C HIS A 86 3.17 -7.70 -14.88
N PRO A 87 2.69 -8.95 -14.83
CA PRO A 87 1.95 -9.54 -15.94
C PRO A 87 0.69 -8.73 -16.22
N HIS A 88 0.20 -8.76 -17.46
CA HIS A 88 -1.07 -8.13 -17.82
C HIS A 88 -2.24 -8.82 -17.10
N GLY A 89 -3.16 -8.02 -16.58
CA GLY A 89 -4.35 -8.54 -15.93
C GLY A 89 -5.17 -7.47 -15.22
N THR A 90 -6.20 -7.94 -14.55
CA THR A 90 -7.03 -7.17 -13.63
C THR A 90 -6.92 -7.83 -12.26
N TRP A 91 -6.58 -7.04 -11.26
CA TRP A 91 -6.15 -7.52 -9.96
C TRP A 91 -6.98 -6.85 -8.88
N THR A 92 -7.39 -7.62 -7.88
CA THR A 92 -8.31 -7.18 -6.84
C THR A 92 -7.76 -7.55 -5.48
N ILE A 93 -7.76 -6.61 -4.54
CA ILE A 93 -7.51 -6.89 -3.12
C ILE A 93 -8.77 -6.60 -2.28
N PRO A 94 -8.99 -7.27 -1.14
CA PRO A 94 -8.20 -8.41 -0.65
C PRO A 94 -8.37 -9.65 -1.54
N SER A 95 -7.34 -10.51 -1.60
CA SER A 95 -7.36 -11.75 -2.38
C SER A 95 -6.71 -12.90 -1.63
N SER A 96 -7.37 -14.07 -1.64
CA SER A 96 -6.78 -15.34 -1.21
C SER A 96 -5.96 -16.00 -2.32
N ASP A 97 -6.21 -15.64 -3.57
CA ASP A 97 -5.40 -16.07 -4.71
C ASP A 97 -4.10 -15.26 -4.74
N THR A 98 -3.00 -15.91 -5.14
CA THR A 98 -1.69 -15.26 -5.21
C THR A 98 -1.63 -14.30 -6.40
N ILE A 99 -1.64 -13.01 -6.10
CA ILE A 99 -1.37 -11.90 -6.99
C ILE A 99 0.16 -11.71 -7.09
N PRO A 100 0.71 -11.41 -8.28
CA PRO A 100 2.11 -11.01 -8.42
C PRO A 100 2.46 -9.89 -7.42
N PRO A 101 3.50 -10.06 -6.59
CA PRO A 101 3.72 -9.20 -5.42
C PRO A 101 3.93 -7.73 -5.77
N CYS A 102 4.57 -7.42 -6.91
CA CYS A 102 4.71 -6.04 -7.36
C CYS A 102 3.37 -5.36 -7.66
N LEU A 103 2.36 -6.13 -8.07
CA LEU A 103 1.01 -5.61 -8.32
C LEU A 103 0.24 -5.48 -7.01
N SER A 104 0.32 -6.49 -6.14
CA SER A 104 -0.33 -6.46 -4.81
C SER A 104 0.18 -5.30 -3.96
N GLU A 105 1.50 -5.11 -3.87
CA GLU A 105 2.13 -4.02 -3.12
C GLU A 105 1.61 -2.66 -3.60
N GLN A 106 1.52 -2.46 -4.91
CA GLN A 106 1.01 -1.22 -5.49
C GLN A 106 -0.50 -1.02 -5.26
N LEU A 107 -1.31 -2.08 -5.33
CA LEU A 107 -2.75 -2.01 -5.01
C LEU A 107 -2.98 -1.60 -3.55
N ILE A 108 -2.23 -2.22 -2.63
CA ILE A 108 -2.34 -1.94 -1.19
C ILE A 108 -1.93 -0.49 -0.90
N ALA A 109 -0.78 -0.06 -1.42
CA ALA A 109 -0.34 1.32 -1.28
C ALA A 109 -1.36 2.30 -1.88
N TRP A 110 -1.96 1.98 -3.02
CA TRP A 110 -2.97 2.84 -3.65
C TRP A 110 -4.22 2.94 -2.79
N GLN A 111 -4.78 1.81 -2.35
CA GLN A 111 -5.97 1.81 -1.53
C GLN A 111 -5.74 2.55 -0.20
N CYS A 112 -4.61 2.33 0.46
CA CYS A 112 -4.26 3.05 1.68
C CYS A 112 -4.09 4.56 1.44
N HIS A 113 -3.52 4.97 0.30
CA HIS A 113 -3.44 6.39 -0.07
C HIS A 113 -4.83 7.02 -0.21
N GLU A 114 -5.75 6.37 -0.96
CA GLU A 114 -7.09 6.91 -1.20
C GLU A 114 -7.93 7.00 0.09
N LEU A 115 -7.76 6.05 1.01
CA LEU A 115 -8.56 6.00 2.23
C LEU A 115 -8.04 6.89 3.35
N TYR A 116 -6.72 7.04 3.50
CA TYR A 116 -6.15 7.55 4.75
C TYR A 116 -5.04 8.59 4.60
N LEU A 117 -4.32 8.64 3.47
CA LEU A 117 -3.19 9.55 3.33
C LEU A 117 -3.65 11.01 3.35
N GLY A 118 -3.04 11.80 4.24
CA GLY A 118 -3.44 13.19 4.47
C GLY A 118 -4.73 13.36 5.28
N ILE A 119 -5.46 12.29 5.58
CA ILE A 119 -6.68 12.31 6.41
C ILE A 119 -6.35 11.88 7.83
N ASN A 120 -5.74 10.70 7.99
CA ASN A 120 -5.36 10.14 9.28
C ASN A 120 -4.10 9.29 9.12
N GLN A 121 -2.96 9.83 9.56
CA GLN A 121 -1.66 9.20 9.35
C GLN A 121 -1.52 7.87 10.11
N THR A 122 -2.09 7.78 11.32
CA THR A 122 -2.10 6.53 12.10
C THR A 122 -2.88 5.43 11.37
N SER A 123 -4.03 5.77 10.79
CA SER A 123 -4.84 4.84 9.98
C SER A 123 -4.12 4.45 8.70
N TYR A 124 -3.43 5.40 8.05
CA TYR A 124 -2.60 5.12 6.90
C TYR A 124 -1.46 4.14 7.24
N THR A 125 -0.73 4.39 8.34
CA THR A 125 0.30 3.48 8.85
C THR A 125 -0.27 2.10 9.17
N ASN A 126 -1.42 2.01 9.82
CA ASN A 126 -2.06 0.74 10.14
C ASN A 126 -2.52 -0.02 8.89
N CYS A 127 -3.09 0.69 7.92
CA CYS A 127 -3.50 0.14 6.63
C CYS A 127 -2.32 -0.53 5.91
N MET A 128 -1.13 0.06 5.96
CA MET A 128 0.07 -0.50 5.36
C MET A 128 0.69 -1.60 6.22
N SER A 129 0.87 -1.35 7.53
CA SER A 129 1.69 -2.17 8.42
C SER A 129 1.00 -3.38 9.02
N LYS A 130 -0.33 -3.36 9.15
CA LYS A 130 -1.14 -4.52 9.57
C LYS A 130 -1.61 -5.36 8.38
N GLY A 131 -1.31 -4.93 7.15
CA GLY A 131 -1.62 -5.65 5.92
C GLY A 131 -0.43 -6.43 5.37
N SER A 132 -0.49 -6.83 4.10
CA SER A 132 0.59 -7.56 3.44
C SER A 132 1.60 -6.67 2.71
N TRP A 133 1.50 -5.33 2.79
CA TRP A 133 2.30 -4.40 1.98
C TRP A 133 3.81 -4.69 2.00
N LEU A 134 4.42 -4.84 3.19
CA LEU A 134 5.86 -5.11 3.30
C LEU A 134 6.24 -6.50 2.78
N GLN A 135 5.38 -7.49 2.99
CA GLN A 135 5.60 -8.86 2.53
C GLN A 135 5.50 -8.94 1.00
N ASP A 136 4.51 -8.27 0.40
CA ASP A 136 4.36 -8.09 -1.04
C ASP A 136 5.52 -7.29 -1.64
N GLY A 137 5.95 -6.21 -0.97
CA GLY A 137 7.10 -5.42 -1.40
C GLY A 137 8.40 -6.19 -1.41
N ASN A 138 8.64 -7.04 -0.41
CA ASN A 138 9.78 -7.97 -0.41
C ASN A 138 9.67 -8.99 -1.54
N GLY A 139 8.50 -9.59 -1.76
CA GLY A 139 8.25 -10.51 -2.87
C GLY A 139 8.47 -9.85 -4.25
N CYS A 140 8.12 -8.57 -4.38
CA CYS A 140 8.37 -7.81 -5.60
C CYS A 140 9.88 -7.63 -5.86
N ILE A 141 10.63 -7.30 -4.81
CA ILE A 141 12.08 -7.19 -4.88
C ILE A 141 12.73 -8.54 -5.21
N ASP A 142 12.20 -9.64 -4.66
CA ASP A 142 12.66 -11.00 -5.00
C ASP A 142 12.40 -11.35 -6.46
N CYS A 143 11.23 -10.99 -7.00
CA CYS A 143 10.96 -11.13 -8.44
C CYS A 143 11.98 -10.35 -9.27
N LYS A 144 12.20 -9.07 -8.93
CA LYS A 144 13.18 -8.21 -9.62
C LYS A 144 14.60 -8.75 -9.52
N HIS A 145 14.96 -9.38 -8.40
CA HIS A 145 16.23 -10.07 -8.26
C HIS A 145 16.35 -11.26 -9.21
N GLN A 146 15.34 -12.13 -9.24
CA GLN A 146 15.30 -13.30 -10.13
C GLN A 146 15.24 -12.94 -11.62
N GLN A 147 14.72 -11.75 -11.94
CA GLN A 147 14.69 -11.13 -13.27
C GLN A 147 16.01 -10.48 -13.68
N GLY A 148 17.02 -10.44 -12.80
CA GLY A 148 18.27 -9.72 -13.07
C GLY A 148 18.16 -8.20 -13.07
N VAL A 149 17.02 -7.65 -12.63
CA VAL A 149 16.86 -6.19 -12.42
C VAL A 149 17.70 -5.74 -11.23
N PHE A 150 17.77 -6.57 -10.18
CA PHE A 150 18.60 -6.35 -9.00
C PHE A 150 19.59 -7.49 -8.79
N ASP A 151 20.83 -7.16 -8.42
CA ASP A 151 21.70 -8.13 -7.76
C ASP A 151 21.32 -8.27 -6.28
N ALA A 152 21.96 -9.20 -5.57
CA ALA A 152 21.64 -9.46 -4.17
C ALA A 152 21.88 -8.23 -3.25
N PRO A 153 23.02 -7.50 -3.34
CA PRO A 153 23.22 -6.28 -2.56
C PRO A 153 22.12 -5.25 -2.75
N ARG A 154 21.71 -4.99 -4.01
CA ARG A 154 20.67 -4.02 -4.31
C ARG A 154 19.28 -4.46 -3.89
N ALA A 155 18.97 -5.75 -4.06
CA ALA A 155 17.73 -6.32 -3.55
C ALA A 155 17.64 -6.12 -2.02
N ASN A 156 18.71 -6.45 -1.29
CA ASN A 156 18.77 -6.25 0.15
C ASN A 156 18.66 -4.78 0.56
N TRP A 157 19.31 -3.87 -0.17
CA TRP A 157 19.19 -2.43 0.05
C TRP A 157 17.74 -1.96 -0.07
N TRP A 158 17.02 -2.32 -1.16
CA TRP A 158 15.61 -1.98 -1.32
C TRP A 158 14.71 -2.56 -0.21
N LYS A 159 14.94 -3.81 0.20
CA LYS A 159 14.19 -4.41 1.32
C LYS A 159 14.46 -3.69 2.64
N GLY A 160 15.70 -3.23 2.84
CA GLY A 160 16.10 -2.41 3.98
C GLY A 160 15.31 -1.10 4.02
N LEU A 161 15.27 -0.37 2.90
CA LEU A 161 14.54 0.90 2.78
C LEU A 161 13.05 0.75 3.09
N GLN A 162 12.38 -0.27 2.52
CA GLN A 162 10.95 -0.48 2.78
C GLN A 162 10.67 -0.79 4.25
N ARG A 163 11.50 -1.65 4.86
CA ARG A 163 11.38 -2.00 6.28
C ARG A 163 11.57 -0.77 7.15
N GLU A 164 12.64 -0.01 6.92
CA GLU A 164 12.95 1.17 7.70
C GLU A 164 11.89 2.26 7.56
N ALA A 165 11.39 2.51 6.34
CA ALA A 165 10.28 3.46 6.13
C ALA A 165 9.04 3.08 6.95
N LEU A 166 8.66 1.80 6.95
CA LEU A 166 7.51 1.34 7.72
C LEU A 166 7.74 1.43 9.23
N GLU A 167 8.94 1.13 9.71
CA GLU A 167 9.30 1.29 11.13
C GLU A 167 9.29 2.75 11.57
N LEU A 168 9.74 3.68 10.71
CA LEU A 168 9.63 5.12 10.98
C LEU A 168 8.17 5.58 11.07
N MET A 169 7.31 5.10 10.16
CA MET A 169 5.87 5.40 10.20
C MET A 169 5.17 4.86 11.45
N LYS A 170 5.63 3.73 12.00
CA LYS A 170 5.08 3.16 13.25
C LYS A 170 5.50 3.97 14.49
N LYS A 171 6.71 4.54 14.47
CA LYS A 171 7.25 5.32 15.60
C LYS A 171 6.62 6.70 15.71
N ALA A 172 6.31 7.33 14.58
CA ALA A 172 5.70 8.65 14.56
C ALA A 172 4.75 8.79 13.36
N PRO A 173 3.63 9.53 13.49
CA PRO A 173 2.77 9.89 12.37
C PRO A 173 3.49 10.92 11.49
N LEU A 174 4.41 10.44 10.66
CA LEU A 174 5.17 11.26 9.72
C LEU A 174 4.26 11.70 8.58
N ILE A 175 4.25 12.99 8.26
CA ILE A 175 3.46 13.51 7.13
C ILE A 175 4.03 12.97 5.82
N GLY A 176 3.18 12.42 4.98
CA GLY A 176 3.54 11.93 3.65
C GLY A 176 3.28 10.43 3.46
N SER A 177 3.55 9.98 2.25
CA SER A 177 3.40 8.58 1.87
C SER A 177 4.62 7.75 2.32
N THR A 178 4.45 6.43 2.34
CA THR A 178 5.57 5.51 2.56
C THR A 178 6.64 5.68 1.48
N TRP A 179 6.24 6.03 0.25
CA TRP A 179 7.16 6.32 -0.84
C TRP A 179 8.00 7.59 -0.59
N ASP A 180 7.42 8.63 0.01
CA ASP A 180 8.16 9.85 0.36
C ASP A 180 9.28 9.55 1.37
N LEU A 181 9.00 8.69 2.35
CA LEU A 181 10.00 8.22 3.32
C LEU A 181 11.07 7.34 2.66
N ILE A 182 10.68 6.42 1.77
CA ILE A 182 11.65 5.63 1.01
C ILE A 182 12.58 6.55 0.21
N GLN A 183 12.05 7.60 -0.44
CA GLN A 183 12.88 8.56 -1.18
C GLN A 183 13.84 9.35 -0.28
N ILE A 184 13.42 9.70 0.95
CA ILE A 184 14.32 10.32 1.95
C ILE A 184 15.45 9.35 2.30
N LEU A 185 15.11 8.10 2.62
CA LEU A 185 16.10 7.08 2.97
C LEU A 185 17.05 6.77 1.81
N MET A 186 16.57 6.75 0.55
CA MET A 186 17.43 6.60 -0.63
C MET A 186 18.50 7.70 -0.75
N ARG A 187 18.21 8.92 -0.29
CA ARG A 187 19.19 10.01 -0.26
C ARG A 187 20.21 9.86 0.86
N GLN A 188 19.85 9.19 1.95
CA GLN A 188 20.68 9.02 3.14
C GLN A 188 21.52 7.75 3.09
N THR A 189 21.05 6.72 2.40
CA THR A 189 21.70 5.42 2.28
C THR A 189 22.09 5.20 0.83
N PRO A 190 23.36 5.45 0.44
CA PRO A 190 23.80 5.28 -0.94
C PRO A 190 23.45 3.90 -1.48
N ALA A 191 22.94 3.86 -2.71
CA ALA A 191 22.68 2.59 -3.39
C ALA A 191 24.00 1.82 -3.60
N PRO A 192 23.98 0.47 -3.49
CA PRO A 192 25.10 -0.35 -3.91
C PRO A 192 25.48 -0.06 -5.38
N PRO A 193 26.78 -0.16 -5.72
CA PRO A 193 27.24 0.04 -7.09
C PRO A 193 26.47 -0.87 -8.06
N GLU A 194 26.28 -0.42 -9.30
CA GLU A 194 25.71 -1.28 -10.34
C GLU A 194 26.60 -2.52 -10.51
N PRO A 195 26.01 -3.72 -10.65
CA PRO A 195 26.78 -4.91 -10.96
C PRO A 195 27.45 -4.75 -12.34
N ALA A 196 28.68 -5.26 -12.46
CA ALA A 196 29.44 -5.21 -13.72
C ALA A 196 28.74 -5.96 -14.88
N SER A 197 27.86 -6.90 -14.55
CA SER A 197 26.98 -7.57 -15.50
C SER A 197 25.60 -7.76 -14.87
N ARG A 198 24.55 -7.56 -15.66
CA ARG A 198 23.18 -7.85 -15.23
C ARG A 198 22.87 -9.31 -15.58
N PRO A 199 22.22 -10.07 -14.68
CA PRO A 199 21.71 -11.38 -15.04
C PRO A 199 20.77 -11.27 -16.25
N GLU A 200 20.69 -12.34 -17.03
CA GLU A 200 19.81 -12.38 -18.19
C GLU A 200 18.35 -12.20 -17.75
N TYR A 201 17.67 -11.26 -18.40
CA TYR A 201 16.28 -10.95 -18.14
C TYR A 201 15.38 -12.14 -18.55
N LYS A 202 14.51 -12.60 -17.65
CA LYS A 202 13.69 -13.79 -17.86
C LYS A 202 12.27 -13.41 -18.27
N LYS A 203 11.85 -13.75 -19.49
CA LYS A 203 10.51 -13.39 -19.98
C LYS A 203 9.35 -13.99 -19.14
N THR A 204 9.59 -15.10 -18.44
CA THR A 204 8.60 -15.76 -17.59
C THR A 204 9.23 -16.25 -16.28
N LEU A 205 8.54 -16.05 -15.17
CA LEU A 205 8.82 -16.66 -13.87
C LEU A 205 7.50 -17.11 -13.25
N ASN A 206 7.49 -18.28 -12.60
CA ASN A 206 6.36 -18.67 -11.79
C ASN A 206 6.41 -17.92 -10.46
N VAL A 207 5.28 -17.36 -10.02
CA VAL A 207 5.19 -16.60 -8.77
C VAL A 207 5.61 -17.43 -7.56
N GLU A 208 5.33 -18.73 -7.59
CA GLU A 208 5.69 -19.67 -6.51
C GLU A 208 7.21 -19.85 -6.36
N ASP A 209 7.99 -19.62 -7.42
CA ASP A 209 9.43 -19.83 -7.39
C ASP A 209 10.14 -18.74 -6.57
N TYR A 210 9.60 -17.51 -6.59
CA TYR A 210 10.21 -16.34 -5.94
C TYR A 210 9.43 -15.81 -4.75
N TYR A 211 8.13 -16.15 -4.61
CA TYR A 211 7.27 -15.66 -3.54
C TYR A 211 6.92 -16.73 -2.51
N GLN A 212 7.95 -17.41 -2.00
CA GLN A 212 7.80 -18.56 -1.09
C GLN A 212 7.11 -18.20 0.23
N ASN A 213 7.38 -17.00 0.74
CA ASN A 213 6.78 -16.49 1.98
C ASN A 213 5.61 -15.57 1.66
N LYS A 214 4.62 -16.04 0.90
CA LYS A 214 3.41 -15.26 0.60
C LYS A 214 2.43 -15.24 1.78
N PRO A 215 1.66 -14.15 1.97
CA PRO A 215 0.61 -14.10 2.97
C PRO A 215 -0.54 -15.03 2.56
N SER A 216 -1.34 -15.46 3.53
CA SER A 216 -2.58 -16.21 3.25
C SER A 216 -3.64 -15.36 2.54
N VAL A 217 -3.62 -14.04 2.76
CA VAL A 217 -4.45 -13.05 2.08
C VAL A 217 -3.59 -11.85 1.76
N GLN A 218 -3.59 -11.43 0.50
CA GLN A 218 -2.97 -10.19 0.06
C GLN A 218 -3.98 -9.05 0.18
N GLY A 219 -3.64 -7.97 0.89
CA GLY A 219 -4.53 -6.84 1.08
C GLY A 219 -4.08 -5.82 2.14
N ILE A 220 -4.90 -4.79 2.32
CA ILE A 220 -4.70 -3.76 3.35
C ILE A 220 -4.89 -4.35 4.75
N GLY A 221 -4.23 -3.73 5.74
CA GLY A 221 -4.40 -4.06 7.14
C GLY A 221 -5.73 -3.59 7.70
N GLN A 222 -6.25 -4.32 8.69
CA GLN A 222 -7.42 -3.87 9.43
C GLN A 222 -7.11 -2.57 10.18
N VAL A 223 -7.87 -1.52 9.87
CA VAL A 223 -7.84 -0.25 10.59
C VAL A 223 -9.01 -0.27 11.55
N ASP A 224 -8.72 -0.21 12.85
CA ASP A 224 -9.75 -0.17 13.89
C ASP A 224 -10.60 1.11 13.68
N ASP A 225 -11.90 0.92 13.46
CA ASP A 225 -12.88 1.93 13.03
C ASP A 225 -13.19 2.99 14.11
N GLN A 226 -12.23 3.33 14.98
CA GLN A 226 -12.38 4.32 16.05
C GLN A 226 -12.55 5.76 15.55
N THR A 227 -12.48 5.99 14.23
CA THR A 227 -12.53 7.33 13.62
C THR A 227 -13.85 7.70 12.96
N LYS A 228 -14.91 6.86 13.01
CA LYS A 228 -16.26 7.33 12.60
C LYS A 228 -16.76 8.54 13.40
N THR A 229 -16.09 8.92 14.49
CA THR A 229 -16.44 10.09 15.31
C THR A 229 -15.27 11.04 15.59
N ASN A 230 -14.09 10.88 14.97
CA ASN A 230 -13.02 11.85 15.24
C ASN A 230 -13.27 13.07 14.34
N PRO A 231 -13.66 14.24 14.90
CA PRO A 231 -13.91 15.43 14.10
C PRO A 231 -12.66 15.70 13.28
N GLU A 232 -12.88 16.01 12.00
CA GLU A 232 -11.92 16.54 11.05
C GLU A 232 -10.87 17.35 11.81
N VAL A 233 -9.72 16.73 12.13
CA VAL A 233 -8.58 17.50 12.64
C VAL A 233 -8.28 18.40 11.46
N PRO A 234 -8.44 19.72 11.59
CA PRO A 234 -8.12 20.60 10.49
C PRO A 234 -6.66 20.33 10.22
N ILE A 235 -6.37 19.63 9.11
CA ILE A 235 -5.08 19.75 8.45
C ILE A 235 -4.89 21.26 8.41
N PRO A 236 -3.80 21.83 8.96
CA PRO A 236 -3.58 23.25 8.85
C PRO A 236 -3.44 23.59 7.36
N ARG A 237 -4.58 23.79 6.68
CA ARG A 237 -4.67 24.39 5.38
C ARG A 237 -4.23 25.81 5.62
N THR A 238 -2.97 26.05 5.30
CA THR A 238 -2.41 27.37 5.20
C THR A 238 -2.37 28.08 6.55
N GLN A 239 -1.35 27.78 7.37
CA GLN A 239 -0.75 28.93 8.04
C GLN A 239 -0.21 29.81 6.92
N VAL A 240 -0.86 30.96 6.73
CA VAL A 240 -0.32 32.05 5.94
C VAL A 240 1.12 32.25 6.41
N ARG A 241 2.07 31.79 5.58
CA ARG A 241 3.51 31.93 5.81
C ARG A 241 3.81 33.41 5.99
N LYS A 242 3.81 33.89 7.23
CA LYS A 242 4.52 35.14 7.54
C LYS A 242 5.99 34.78 7.41
N ARG A 243 6.62 35.34 6.37
CA ARG A 243 8.07 35.39 6.18
C ARG A 243 8.66 36.06 7.42
N GLY A 244 8.90 35.27 8.46
CA GLY A 244 9.43 35.70 9.75
C GLY A 244 10.89 35.29 9.85
N GLU A 245 11.74 36.29 9.73
CA GLU A 245 13.10 36.44 10.26
C GLU A 245 14.06 35.23 10.27
N ALA A 246 15.09 35.38 9.43
CA ALA A 246 16.40 34.72 9.47
C ALA A 246 16.45 33.22 9.11
N ALA A 247 15.95 32.86 7.93
CA ALA A 247 16.49 31.69 7.24
C ALA A 247 17.86 32.08 6.63
N ALA A 248 18.94 31.42 7.07
CA ALA A 248 20.24 31.58 6.43
C ALA A 248 20.15 30.97 5.02
N ALA A 249 20.26 31.82 4.00
CA ALA A 249 20.32 31.35 2.62
C ALA A 249 21.62 30.56 2.42
N VAL A 250 21.50 29.39 1.81
CA VAL A 250 22.65 28.62 1.32
C VAL A 250 22.93 29.09 -0.12
N ASP A 251 24.19 29.04 -0.58
CA ASP A 251 24.62 29.61 -1.88
C ASP A 251 23.86 29.09 -3.12
N ASP A 252 23.13 27.98 -3.01
CA ASP A 252 22.28 27.42 -4.07
C ASP A 252 20.84 28.02 -4.09
N GLY A 253 20.56 29.02 -3.24
CA GLY A 253 19.24 29.61 -3.07
C GLY A 253 18.27 28.74 -2.27
N SER A 254 18.71 27.61 -1.73
CA SER A 254 17.95 26.85 -0.75
C SER A 254 18.00 27.53 0.62
N TYR A 255 17.01 27.23 1.45
CA TYR A 255 16.94 27.73 2.82
C TYR A 255 16.45 26.63 3.76
N GLU A 256 16.90 26.70 5.01
CA GLU A 256 16.44 25.79 6.06
C GLU A 256 15.31 26.45 6.84
N ASP A 257 14.28 25.67 7.13
CA ASP A 257 13.13 26.06 7.95
C ASP A 257 12.96 25.05 9.09
N THR A 258 12.51 25.52 10.24
CA THR A 258 12.22 24.66 11.39
C THR A 258 10.72 24.51 11.52
N VAL A 259 10.22 23.33 11.21
CA VAL A 259 8.79 23.03 11.29
C VAL A 259 8.49 22.38 12.64
N LYS A 260 7.55 22.98 13.38
CA LYS A 260 7.02 22.42 14.62
C LYS A 260 5.75 21.65 14.32
N VAL A 261 5.75 20.35 14.58
CA VAL A 261 4.56 19.50 14.46
C VAL A 261 4.09 19.13 15.85
N LYS A 262 2.85 19.47 16.18
CA LYS A 262 2.22 19.06 17.43
C LYS A 262 1.57 17.68 17.24
N CYS A 263 1.95 16.71 18.06
CA CYS A 263 1.43 15.36 18.04
C CYS A 263 0.11 15.26 18.83
N GLU A 264 -0.64 14.17 18.62
CA GLU A 264 -1.93 13.91 19.27
C GLU A 264 -1.81 13.78 20.81
N ASP A 265 -0.66 13.33 21.31
CA ASP A 265 -0.33 13.26 22.73
C ASP A 265 0.03 14.62 23.34
N GLY A 266 -0.03 15.69 22.54
CA GLY A 266 0.32 17.06 22.94
C GLY A 266 1.82 17.37 22.90
N SER A 267 2.68 16.38 22.61
CA SER A 267 4.10 16.59 22.39
C SER A 267 4.35 17.41 21.12
N THR A 268 5.54 18.00 21.00
CA THR A 268 5.94 18.76 19.81
C THR A 268 7.24 18.18 19.28
N VAL A 269 7.23 17.77 18.01
CA VAL A 269 8.42 17.32 17.28
C VAL A 269 8.89 18.46 16.37
N LEU A 270 10.18 18.72 16.40
CA LEU A 270 10.83 19.71 15.55
C LEU A 270 11.50 19.00 14.38
N PHE A 271 11.23 19.49 13.17
CA PHE A 271 11.90 19.04 11.96
C PHE A 271 12.70 20.20 11.36
N LYS A 272 13.87 19.90 10.82
CA LYS A 272 14.57 20.78 9.89
C LYS A 272 14.18 20.40 8.48
N GLU A 273 13.53 21.32 7.78
CA GLU A 273 13.27 21.19 6.36
C GLU A 273 14.30 22.00 5.59
N LYS A 274 14.97 21.40 4.60
CA LYS A 274 15.72 22.14 3.59
C LYS A 274 14.78 22.35 2.39
N LEU A 275 14.52 23.59 2.03
CA LEU A 275 13.62 23.99 0.95
C LEU A 275 14.44 24.58 -0.21
N SER A 276 14.05 24.29 -1.45
CA SER A 276 14.61 24.92 -2.65
C SER A 276 14.25 26.40 -2.73
N ALA A 277 14.92 27.14 -3.63
CA ALA A 277 14.59 28.55 -3.91
C ALA A 277 13.11 28.77 -4.30
N GLY A 278 12.47 27.76 -4.92
CA GLY A 278 11.04 27.77 -5.25
C GLY A 278 10.11 27.34 -4.11
N GLY A 279 10.64 27.06 -2.92
CA GLY A 279 9.87 26.65 -1.74
C GLY A 279 9.47 25.17 -1.70
N ASN A 280 10.01 24.31 -2.58
CA ASN A 280 9.80 22.86 -2.55
C ASN A 280 10.74 22.18 -1.54
N ILE A 281 10.25 21.18 -0.80
CA ILE A 281 11.05 20.39 0.15
C ILE A 281 12.12 19.58 -0.59
N ILE A 282 13.38 19.78 -0.20
CA ILE A 282 14.56 19.03 -0.66
C ILE A 282 14.91 17.93 0.37
N ASN A 283 14.89 18.28 1.66
CA ASN A 283 15.27 17.36 2.74
C ASN A 283 14.43 17.63 4.00
N ILE A 284 14.19 16.60 4.80
CA ILE A 284 13.60 16.71 6.13
C ILE A 284 14.47 15.86 7.07
N GLY A 285 14.98 16.46 8.14
CA GLY A 285 15.67 15.76 9.22
C GLY A 285 15.02 16.09 10.57
N PRO A 286 15.11 15.20 11.57
CA PRO A 286 14.78 15.57 12.94
C PRO A 286 15.71 16.71 13.38
N LEU A 287 15.16 17.71 14.08
CA LEU A 287 16.00 18.65 14.83
C LEU A 287 16.58 17.88 16.02
N ALA A 288 17.91 17.78 16.10
CA ALA A 288 18.61 17.19 17.24
C ALA A 288 18.37 18.00 18.53
#